data_AF-L8GHV9-F1
#
_entry.id   AF-L8GHV9-F1
#
_cell.length_a   1.000
_cell.length_b   1.000
_cell.length_c   1.000
_cell.angle_alpha   90.00
_cell.angle_beta   90.00
_cell.angle_gamma   90.00
#
_symmetry.space_group_name_H-M   'P 1'
#
loop_
_entity.id
_entity.type
_entity.pdbx_description
1 polymer ?
#
loop_
_entity_poly.entity_id
_entity_poly.type
_entity_poly.pdbx_seq_one_letter_code
_entity_poly.pdbx_strand_id
1 'polypeptide(L)'
;MEHKESRLVARKWGDSVAWEHALVEKRRHPQQDVGFGLYAASASGDDSGVVIPAGEVVYRVVARSHAIANGKAASRGSLQMGSDVHVNSEGWTWAFLNHSCAPNVRLLSVTTARDSDDGAATEVDFTLVALKNIGADEELTFNYLSTEEAMAAPFACACGSAACFRTIRGLAHADTSDEARLRDLECVVAPHLANLLEAKVQQASAKSVNL
;
A
#
# COMPACT_ATOMS: atom_id res chain seq x y z
N MET A 1 -31.73 -0.36 8.68
CA MET A 1 -30.27 -0.36 8.42
C MET A 1 -29.94 -1.72 7.85
N GLU A 2 -29.97 -1.85 6.52
CA GLU A 2 -29.51 -3.07 5.87
C GLU A 2 -28.03 -3.25 6.16
N HIS A 3 -27.66 -4.38 6.74
CA HIS A 3 -26.30 -4.88 6.70
C HIS A 3 -25.97 -5.08 5.22
N LYS A 4 -25.27 -4.13 4.60
CA LYS A 4 -24.61 -4.34 3.31
C LYS A 4 -23.78 -5.61 3.46
N GLU A 5 -24.19 -6.69 2.80
CA GLU A 5 -23.33 -7.86 2.64
C GLU A 5 -21.96 -7.37 2.17
N SER A 6 -20.88 -7.88 2.76
CA SER A 6 -19.54 -7.43 2.42
C SER A 6 -19.37 -7.60 0.92
N ARG A 7 -19.11 -6.52 0.19
CA ARG A 7 -18.68 -6.55 -1.21
C ARG A 7 -17.34 -7.27 -1.38
N LEU A 8 -16.83 -7.95 -0.36
CA LEU A 8 -15.57 -8.64 -0.36
C LEU A 8 -15.75 -10.11 -0.72
N VAL A 9 -14.96 -10.59 -1.67
CA VAL A 9 -14.87 -12.00 -2.06
C VAL A 9 -13.67 -12.62 -1.38
N ALA A 10 -13.89 -13.69 -0.64
CA ALA A 10 -12.80 -14.40 0.04
C ALA A 10 -12.03 -15.31 -0.94
N ARG A 11 -10.70 -15.27 -0.87
CA ARG A 11 -9.77 -16.16 -1.58
C ARG A 11 -8.79 -16.77 -0.59
N LYS A 12 -8.57 -18.07 -0.68
CA LYS A 12 -7.62 -18.80 0.15
C LYS A 12 -6.37 -19.14 -0.63
N TRP A 13 -5.23 -19.05 0.03
CA TRP A 13 -3.94 -19.50 -0.48
C TRP A 13 -3.22 -20.25 0.64
N GLY A 14 -3.16 -21.58 0.54
CA GLY A 14 -2.73 -22.41 1.66
C GLY A 14 -3.59 -22.18 2.91
N ASP A 15 -2.96 -21.80 4.00
CA ASP A 15 -3.58 -21.44 5.29
C ASP A 15 -3.93 -19.95 5.42
N SER A 16 -3.52 -19.15 4.44
CA SER A 16 -3.77 -17.70 4.41
C SER A 16 -5.09 -17.39 3.69
N VAL A 17 -5.66 -16.21 3.98
CA VAL A 17 -6.91 -15.76 3.37
C VAL A 17 -6.86 -14.27 3.03
N ALA A 18 -7.43 -13.89 1.89
CA ALA A 18 -7.68 -12.50 1.53
C ALA A 18 -9.16 -12.30 1.22
N TRP A 19 -9.62 -11.08 1.46
CA TRP A 19 -10.93 -10.57 1.12
C TRP A 19 -10.74 -9.39 0.19
N GLU A 20 -11.21 -9.52 -1.05
CA GLU A 20 -10.99 -8.55 -2.11
C GLU A 20 -12.31 -7.91 -2.51
N HIS A 21 -12.36 -6.60 -2.65
CA HIS A 21 -13.57 -5.93 -3.11
C HIS A 21 -13.97 -6.43 -4.51
N ALA A 22 -15.23 -6.84 -4.66
CA ALA A 22 -15.77 -7.52 -5.83
C ALA A 22 -15.71 -6.68 -7.11
N LEU A 23 -15.61 -5.36 -6.95
CA LEU A 23 -15.46 -4.39 -8.03
C LEU A 23 -13.99 -3.98 -8.23
N VAL A 24 -13.03 -4.82 -7.84
CA VAL A 24 -11.61 -4.62 -8.16
C VAL A 24 -11.18 -5.64 -9.18
N GLU A 25 -10.53 -5.16 -10.24
CA GLU A 25 -10.12 -5.97 -11.37
C GLU A 25 -8.64 -5.76 -11.68
N LYS A 26 -7.94 -6.85 -11.94
CA LYS A 26 -6.60 -6.80 -12.52
C LYS A 26 -6.70 -6.53 -14.01
N ARG A 27 -6.05 -5.47 -14.48
CA ARG A 27 -5.97 -5.14 -15.92
C ARG A 27 -4.54 -4.82 -16.32
N ARG A 28 -4.25 -4.90 -17.62
CA ARG A 28 -2.96 -4.44 -18.15
C ARG A 28 -2.92 -2.90 -18.02
N HIS A 29 -1.82 -2.38 -17.49
CA HIS A 29 -1.64 -0.95 -17.32
C HIS A 29 -1.54 -0.27 -18.71
N PRO A 30 -2.12 0.92 -18.90
CA PRO A 30 -2.09 1.63 -20.20
C PRO A 30 -0.66 1.91 -20.71
N GLN A 31 0.27 2.19 -19.79
CA GLN A 31 1.70 2.26 -20.10
C GLN A 31 2.29 0.84 -20.11
N GLN A 32 2.80 0.40 -21.27
CA GLN A 32 3.14 -1.00 -21.54
C GLN A 32 4.26 -1.56 -20.65
N ASP A 33 5.19 -0.71 -20.22
CA ASP A 33 6.38 -1.03 -19.42
C ASP A 33 6.07 -1.23 -17.92
N VAL A 34 4.93 -0.73 -17.44
CA VAL A 34 4.48 -0.90 -16.05
C VAL A 34 3.91 -2.31 -15.79
N GLY A 35 3.30 -2.93 -16.81
CA GLY A 35 2.75 -4.29 -16.72
C GLY A 35 1.26 -4.31 -16.37
N PHE A 36 0.91 -4.66 -15.13
CA PHE A 36 -0.49 -4.77 -14.68
C PHE A 36 -0.77 -3.79 -13.54
N GLY A 37 -2.04 -3.42 -13.38
CA GLY A 37 -2.56 -2.64 -12.27
C GLY A 37 -3.86 -3.22 -11.74
N LEU A 38 -4.32 -2.71 -10.61
CA LEU A 38 -5.66 -2.96 -10.09
C LEU A 38 -6.55 -1.75 -10.35
N TYR A 39 -7.76 -1.97 -10.83
CA TYR A 39 -8.68 -0.93 -11.24
C TYR A 39 -10.04 -1.15 -10.61
N ALA A 40 -10.75 -0.07 -10.31
CA ALA A 40 -12.16 -0.17 -10.00
C ALA A 40 -12.93 -0.61 -11.27
N ALA A 41 -13.86 -1.55 -11.10
CA ALA A 41 -14.65 -2.14 -12.17
C ALA A 41 -15.26 -1.05 -13.05
N SER A 42 -15.31 -1.30 -14.35
CA SER A 42 -15.96 -0.40 -15.28
C SER A 42 -17.44 -0.26 -14.90
N ALA A 43 -17.99 0.93 -15.10
CA ALA A 43 -19.42 1.11 -14.93
C ALA A 43 -20.19 0.38 -16.04
N SER A 44 -21.31 -0.22 -15.68
CA SER A 44 -22.28 -0.71 -16.66
C SER A 44 -23.13 0.47 -17.15
N GLY A 45 -22.82 1.01 -18.33
CA GLY A 45 -23.52 2.15 -18.96
C GLY A 45 -22.73 3.47 -18.92
N ASP A 46 -23.39 4.59 -19.18
CA ASP A 46 -22.77 5.94 -19.22
C ASP A 46 -22.47 6.55 -17.84
N ASP A 47 -22.70 5.82 -16.74
CA ASP A 47 -22.54 6.35 -15.40
C ASP A 47 -21.07 6.26 -14.95
N SER A 48 -20.30 7.35 -15.09
CA SER A 48 -18.91 7.45 -14.58
C SER A 48 -18.85 7.54 -13.04
N GLY A 49 -19.79 6.89 -12.35
CA GLY A 49 -20.05 7.03 -10.94
C GLY A 49 -18.95 6.49 -10.03
N VAL A 50 -19.09 6.81 -8.75
CA VAL A 50 -18.25 6.26 -7.68
C VAL A 50 -18.52 4.76 -7.56
N VAL A 51 -17.49 3.94 -7.81
CA VAL A 51 -17.57 2.48 -7.71
C VAL A 51 -17.18 2.01 -6.32
N ILE A 52 -16.12 2.60 -5.76
CA ILE A 52 -15.64 2.30 -4.40
C ILE A 52 -15.68 3.59 -3.57
N PRO A 53 -16.66 3.74 -2.67
CA PRO A 53 -16.72 4.83 -1.70
C PRO A 53 -15.46 4.99 -0.84
N ALA A 54 -15.16 6.24 -0.48
CA ALA A 54 -14.13 6.56 0.51
C ALA A 54 -14.36 5.78 1.82
N GLY A 55 -13.28 5.25 2.39
CA GLY A 55 -13.29 4.46 3.62
C GLY A 55 -13.68 2.99 3.44
N GLU A 56 -14.14 2.58 2.25
CA GLU A 56 -14.47 1.17 2.00
C GLU A 56 -13.20 0.31 1.96
N VAL A 57 -13.30 -0.90 2.52
CA VAL A 57 -12.23 -1.89 2.46
C VAL A 57 -12.09 -2.38 1.03
N VAL A 58 -10.88 -2.23 0.49
CA VAL A 58 -10.53 -2.74 -0.84
C VAL A 58 -9.93 -4.14 -0.71
N TYR A 59 -9.02 -4.31 0.25
CA TYR A 59 -8.39 -5.59 0.54
C TYR A 59 -8.25 -5.76 2.04
N ARG A 60 -8.47 -6.98 2.53
CA ARG A 60 -7.95 -7.44 3.81
C ARG A 60 -7.24 -8.76 3.60
N VAL A 61 -6.10 -8.95 4.22
CA VAL A 61 -5.30 -10.18 4.09
C VAL A 61 -4.87 -10.63 5.47
N VAL A 62 -5.07 -11.90 5.75
CA VAL A 62 -4.46 -12.62 6.87
C VAL A 62 -3.45 -13.59 6.27
N ALA A 63 -2.19 -13.16 6.25
CA ALA A 63 -1.05 -13.94 5.80
C ALA A 63 -0.50 -14.79 6.96
N ARG A 64 -0.13 -16.03 6.67
CA ARG A 64 0.45 -16.99 7.64
C ARG A 64 1.74 -17.61 7.09
N SER A 65 2.42 -18.36 7.95
CA SER A 65 3.79 -18.92 7.86
C SER A 65 4.45 -19.03 6.48
N HIS A 66 3.78 -19.51 5.44
CA HIS A 66 4.40 -19.63 4.09
C HIS A 66 4.53 -18.30 3.33
N ALA A 67 3.68 -17.32 3.64
CA ALA A 67 3.68 -16.00 2.99
C ALA A 67 4.52 -14.97 3.76
N ILE A 68 5.00 -15.28 4.96
CA ILE A 68 5.72 -14.35 5.83
C ILE A 68 7.22 -14.59 5.70
N ALA A 69 7.94 -13.57 5.27
CA ALA A 69 9.38 -13.51 5.31
C ALA A 69 9.81 -12.79 6.59
N ASN A 70 10.42 -13.53 7.51
CA ASN A 70 11.00 -13.02 8.74
C ASN A 70 12.41 -12.43 8.48
N GLY A 71 12.72 -11.32 9.15
CA GLY A 71 13.92 -10.52 8.89
C GLY A 71 13.70 -9.51 7.76
N LYS A 72 14.68 -8.61 7.53
CA LYS A 72 14.64 -7.58 6.46
C LYS A 72 14.83 -8.17 5.04
N ALA A 73 14.28 -9.35 4.77
CA ALA A 73 14.37 -10.04 3.48
C ALA A 73 13.42 -9.41 2.44
N ALA A 74 13.62 -8.13 2.17
CA ALA A 74 12.86 -7.38 1.18
C ALA A 74 13.15 -7.90 -0.23
N SER A 75 12.10 -8.07 -1.02
CA SER A 75 12.18 -8.40 -2.44
C SER A 75 11.17 -7.56 -3.23
N ARG A 76 11.30 -7.55 -4.57
CA ARG A 76 10.34 -6.87 -5.45
C ARG A 76 8.91 -7.40 -5.29
N GLY A 77 8.76 -8.68 -4.90
CA GLY A 77 7.47 -9.34 -4.70
C GLY A 77 7.06 -9.39 -3.23
N SER A 78 7.49 -8.44 -2.39
CA SER A 78 7.12 -8.42 -0.99
C SER A 78 6.74 -7.01 -0.55
N LEU A 79 5.93 -6.91 0.50
CA LEU A 79 5.54 -5.65 1.12
C LEU A 79 5.90 -5.67 2.60
N GLN A 80 6.57 -4.62 3.07
CA GLN A 80 6.95 -4.47 4.46
C GLN A 80 5.72 -4.18 5.34
N MET A 81 5.53 -5.03 6.35
CA MET A 81 4.39 -4.99 7.28
C MET A 81 4.82 -4.81 8.74
N GLY A 82 6.12 -4.69 8.97
CA GLY A 82 6.73 -4.47 10.27
C GLY A 82 8.21 -4.13 10.10
N SER A 83 8.89 -3.77 11.19
CA SER A 83 10.31 -3.37 11.16
C SER A 83 11.24 -4.45 10.59
N ASP A 84 10.84 -5.71 10.72
CA ASP A 84 11.59 -6.93 10.36
C ASP A 84 10.68 -7.98 9.70
N VAL A 85 9.52 -7.57 9.16
CA VAL A 85 8.51 -8.48 8.61
C VAL A 85 8.10 -8.02 7.23
N HIS A 86 8.22 -8.92 6.26
CA HIS A 86 7.70 -8.74 4.92
C HIS A 86 6.67 -9.83 4.63
N VAL A 87 5.63 -9.48 3.88
CA VAL A 87 4.66 -10.45 3.34
C VAL A 87 4.92 -10.60 1.84
N ASN A 88 5.12 -11.83 1.38
CA ASN A 88 5.24 -12.17 -0.03
C ASN A 88 3.89 -11.97 -0.73
N SER A 89 3.92 -11.30 -1.87
CA SER A 89 2.77 -10.97 -2.69
C SER A 89 2.40 -12.08 -3.68
N GLU A 90 3.24 -13.11 -3.82
CA GLU A 90 2.98 -14.25 -4.69
C GLU A 90 1.60 -14.86 -4.40
N GLY A 91 0.79 -14.97 -5.46
CA GLY A 91 -0.53 -15.55 -5.38
C GLY A 91 -1.66 -14.61 -4.98
N TRP A 92 -1.34 -13.39 -4.56
CA TRP A 92 -2.32 -12.42 -4.11
C TRP A 92 -2.57 -11.32 -5.14
N THR A 93 -3.83 -10.90 -5.28
CA THR A 93 -4.19 -9.85 -6.25
C THR A 93 -3.63 -8.48 -5.86
N TRP A 94 -3.46 -8.19 -4.55
CA TRP A 94 -2.85 -6.94 -4.08
C TRP A 94 -1.41 -6.74 -4.59
N ALA A 95 -0.74 -7.80 -5.07
CA ALA A 95 0.57 -7.73 -5.71
C ALA A 95 0.62 -6.81 -6.95
N PHE A 96 -0.54 -6.51 -7.54
CA PHE A 96 -0.67 -5.63 -8.71
C PHE A 96 -1.00 -4.18 -8.36
N LEU A 97 -0.98 -3.80 -7.08
CA LEU A 97 -1.13 -2.40 -6.68
C LEU A 97 0.12 -1.62 -7.08
N ASN A 98 -0.05 -0.65 -7.98
CA ASN A 98 1.02 0.22 -8.40
C ASN A 98 1.23 1.39 -7.44
N HIS A 99 2.39 2.01 -7.60
CA HIS A 99 2.75 3.19 -6.84
C HIS A 99 2.12 4.46 -7.41
N SER A 100 1.58 5.31 -6.53
CA SER A 100 1.37 6.73 -6.79
C SER A 100 1.85 7.56 -5.60
N CYS A 101 2.46 8.72 -5.88
CA CYS A 101 2.79 9.69 -4.83
C CYS A 101 1.55 10.40 -4.28
N ALA A 102 0.46 10.46 -5.07
CA ALA A 102 -0.87 10.90 -4.63
C ALA A 102 -1.84 9.71 -4.72
N PRO A 103 -1.79 8.79 -3.74
CA PRO A 103 -2.54 7.54 -3.80
C PRO A 103 -4.03 7.73 -3.57
N ASN A 104 -4.81 6.71 -3.93
CA ASN A 104 -6.24 6.63 -3.59
C ASN A 104 -6.57 5.45 -2.66
N VAL A 105 -5.58 4.63 -2.31
CA VAL A 105 -5.67 3.56 -1.31
C VAL A 105 -4.55 3.73 -0.28
N ARG A 106 -4.83 3.37 0.98
CA ARG A 106 -3.80 3.29 2.03
C ARG A 106 -3.92 2.00 2.83
N LEU A 107 -2.83 1.66 3.52
CA LEU A 107 -2.83 0.70 4.60
C LEU A 107 -3.51 1.34 5.82
N LEU A 108 -4.64 0.79 6.24
CA LEU A 108 -5.38 1.25 7.41
C LEU A 108 -4.83 0.65 8.70
N SER A 109 -4.55 -0.65 8.67
CA SER A 109 -4.10 -1.38 9.85
C SER A 109 -3.18 -2.52 9.45
N VAL A 110 -2.24 -2.80 10.35
CA VAL A 110 -1.40 -4.00 10.33
C VAL A 110 -1.30 -4.52 11.75
N THR A 111 -1.52 -5.81 11.94
CA THR A 111 -1.25 -6.52 13.19
C THR A 111 -0.39 -7.73 12.89
N THR A 112 0.63 -7.96 13.72
CA THR A 112 1.53 -9.09 13.58
C THR A 112 1.45 -9.95 14.84
N ALA A 113 1.05 -11.21 14.69
CA ALA A 113 1.21 -12.21 15.73
C ALA A 113 2.60 -12.85 15.61
N ARG A 114 3.21 -13.15 16.76
CA ARG A 114 4.55 -13.73 16.84
C ARG A 114 4.55 -14.93 17.77
N ASP A 115 5.41 -15.90 17.47
CA ASP A 115 5.75 -16.96 18.41
C ASP A 115 6.59 -16.36 19.56
N SER A 116 6.28 -16.75 20.80
CA SER A 116 7.01 -16.27 21.97
C SER A 116 8.41 -16.84 22.09
N ASP A 117 8.66 -17.99 21.48
CA ASP A 117 9.87 -18.78 21.70
C ASP A 117 11.02 -18.33 20.79
N ASP A 118 10.73 -17.97 19.53
CA ASP A 118 11.73 -17.46 18.58
C ASP A 118 11.50 -16.00 18.13
N GLY A 119 10.36 -15.39 18.50
CA GLY A 119 10.02 -14.03 18.14
C GLY A 119 9.63 -13.84 16.65
N ALA A 120 9.53 -14.91 15.88
CA ALA A 120 9.17 -14.86 14.47
C ALA A 120 7.70 -14.51 14.29
N ALA A 121 7.39 -13.72 13.26
CA ALA A 121 6.03 -13.48 12.84
C ALA A 121 5.39 -14.76 12.28
N THR A 122 4.25 -15.12 12.83
CA THR A 122 3.46 -16.31 12.47
C THR A 122 2.18 -15.94 11.73
N GLU A 123 1.69 -14.71 11.92
CA GLU A 123 0.54 -14.16 11.22
C GLU A 123 0.70 -12.65 11.01
N VAL A 124 0.30 -12.16 9.85
CA VAL A 124 0.14 -10.73 9.56
C VAL A 124 -1.27 -10.50 9.04
N ASP A 125 -2.08 -9.74 9.76
CA ASP A 125 -3.35 -9.21 9.27
C ASP A 125 -3.16 -7.76 8.85
N PHE A 126 -3.48 -7.45 7.60
CA PHE A 126 -3.48 -6.08 7.12
C PHE A 126 -4.72 -5.73 6.31
N THR A 127 -5.12 -4.46 6.39
CA THR A 127 -6.30 -3.93 5.68
C THR A 127 -5.94 -2.71 4.86
N LEU A 128 -6.33 -2.71 3.59
CA LEU A 128 -6.25 -1.58 2.67
C LEU A 128 -7.64 -0.97 2.47
N VAL A 129 -7.72 0.36 2.55
CA VAL A 129 -8.97 1.11 2.37
C VAL A 129 -8.84 2.23 1.35
N ALA A 130 -9.96 2.58 0.72
CA ALA A 130 -10.05 3.73 -0.15
C ALA A 130 -9.88 5.04 0.66
N LEU A 131 -8.98 5.91 0.23
CA LEU A 131 -8.75 7.24 0.82
C LEU A 131 -9.80 8.25 0.41
N LYS A 132 -10.34 8.08 -0.79
CA LYS A 132 -11.33 8.92 -1.43
C LYS A 132 -12.27 8.04 -2.24
N ASN A 133 -13.34 8.63 -2.77
CA ASN A 133 -14.18 7.94 -3.74
C ASN A 133 -13.33 7.58 -4.96
N ILE A 134 -13.41 6.32 -5.39
CA ILE A 134 -12.71 5.78 -6.55
C ILE A 134 -13.76 5.57 -7.65
N GLY A 135 -13.56 6.26 -8.77
CA GLY A 135 -14.44 6.18 -9.93
C GLY A 135 -14.26 4.90 -10.73
N ALA A 136 -15.20 4.60 -11.61
CA ALA A 136 -15.03 3.53 -12.59
C ALA A 136 -13.73 3.72 -13.39
N ASP A 137 -13.03 2.62 -13.65
CA ASP A 137 -11.78 2.58 -14.41
C ASP A 137 -10.59 3.33 -13.79
N GLU A 138 -10.75 3.91 -12.59
CA GLU A 138 -9.65 4.50 -11.84
C GLU A 138 -8.74 3.40 -11.28
N GLU A 139 -7.42 3.59 -11.44
CA GLU A 139 -6.43 2.68 -10.89
C GLU A 139 -6.30 2.83 -9.38
N LEU A 140 -6.27 1.71 -8.68
CA LEU A 140 -5.98 1.64 -7.25
C LEU A 140 -4.47 1.69 -7.06
N THR A 141 -4.01 2.72 -6.35
CA THR A 141 -2.60 2.97 -6.10
C THR A 141 -2.36 3.34 -4.64
N PHE A 142 -1.18 2.99 -4.13
CA PHE A 142 -0.71 3.40 -2.81
C PHE A 142 0.70 3.99 -2.88
N ASN A 143 1.12 4.70 -1.84
CA ASN A 143 2.45 5.27 -1.78
C ASN A 143 3.43 4.27 -1.16
N TYR A 144 4.44 3.81 -1.91
CA TYR A 144 5.36 2.79 -1.42
C TYR A 144 6.24 3.32 -0.28
N LEU A 145 6.50 4.62 -0.21
CA LEU A 145 7.18 5.25 0.94
C LEU A 145 6.34 5.18 2.22
N SER A 146 5.05 4.85 2.13
CA SER A 146 4.19 4.71 3.29
C SER A 146 4.34 3.34 3.96
N THR A 147 5.04 2.38 3.35
CA THR A 147 5.21 1.02 3.89
C THR A 147 6.66 0.56 3.87
N GLU A 148 7.43 0.97 2.87
CA GLU A 148 8.83 0.55 2.69
C GLU A 148 9.82 1.55 3.31
N GLU A 149 10.59 1.09 4.30
CA GLU A 149 11.73 1.83 4.86
C GLU A 149 12.77 2.07 3.76
N ALA A 150 13.15 1.00 3.06
CA ALA A 150 14.05 1.00 1.93
C ALA A 150 13.59 -0.03 0.90
N MET A 151 13.36 0.42 -0.34
CA MET A 151 12.93 -0.45 -1.43
C MET A 151 14.02 -1.46 -1.80
N ALA A 152 13.67 -2.74 -1.89
CA ALA A 152 14.55 -3.77 -2.44
C ALA A 152 14.92 -3.51 -3.91
N ALA A 153 13.99 -2.94 -4.68
CA ALA A 153 14.17 -2.59 -6.08
C ALA A 153 13.68 -1.16 -6.36
N PRO A 154 14.53 -0.13 -6.17
CA PRO A 154 14.16 1.24 -6.46
C PRO A 154 13.89 1.49 -7.95
N PHE A 155 13.02 2.47 -8.25
CA PHE A 155 12.63 2.79 -9.64
C PHE A 155 12.33 4.27 -9.84
N ALA A 156 12.37 4.72 -11.10
CA ALA A 156 11.92 6.06 -11.49
C ALA A 156 10.39 6.10 -11.56
N CYS A 157 9.78 7.06 -10.87
CA CYS A 157 8.34 7.21 -10.74
C CYS A 157 7.72 7.87 -11.98
N ALA A 158 6.65 7.26 -12.51
CA ALA A 158 5.88 7.76 -13.64
C ALA A 158 4.43 8.14 -13.26
N CYS A 159 4.12 8.34 -11.97
CA CYS A 159 2.74 8.54 -11.50
C CYS A 159 2.07 9.86 -11.92
N GLY A 160 2.83 10.82 -12.44
CA GLY A 160 2.29 12.12 -12.91
C GLY A 160 1.83 13.09 -11.82
N SER A 161 1.90 12.73 -10.53
CA SER A 161 1.53 13.62 -9.42
C SER A 161 2.42 14.88 -9.35
N ALA A 162 1.81 16.03 -9.01
CA ALA A 162 2.55 17.26 -8.75
C ALA A 162 3.47 17.14 -7.51
N ALA A 163 3.09 16.32 -6.53
CA ALA A 163 3.87 16.01 -5.33
C ALA A 163 4.78 14.77 -5.51
N CYS A 164 5.22 14.48 -6.74
CA CYS A 164 5.97 13.26 -7.03
C CYS A 164 7.37 13.24 -6.41
N PHE A 165 7.71 12.14 -5.72
CA PHE A 165 9.04 11.87 -5.16
C PHE A 165 10.13 11.57 -6.19
N ARG A 166 9.79 11.52 -7.48
CA ARG A 166 10.66 11.26 -8.64
C ARG A 166 11.29 9.87 -8.66
N THR A 167 12.03 9.47 -7.64
CA THR A 167 12.64 8.14 -7.54
C THR A 167 12.17 7.48 -6.26
N ILE A 168 11.54 6.30 -6.39
CA ILE A 168 10.97 5.57 -5.27
C ILE A 168 12.03 4.64 -4.71
N ARG A 169 12.57 5.04 -3.55
CA ARG A 169 13.66 4.32 -2.87
C ARG A 169 13.28 3.83 -1.46
N GLY A 170 12.08 4.16 -0.98
CA GLY A 170 11.66 3.96 0.40
C GLY A 170 11.86 5.21 1.25
N LEU A 171 11.18 5.26 2.40
CA LEU A 171 11.09 6.46 3.23
C LEU A 171 12.44 6.93 3.78
N ALA A 172 13.36 6.02 4.09
CA ALA A 172 14.71 6.34 4.59
C ALA A 172 15.50 7.21 3.60
N HIS A 173 15.14 7.16 2.32
CA HIS A 173 15.79 7.90 1.24
C HIS A 173 14.98 9.11 0.76
N ALA A 174 13.83 9.41 1.37
CA ALA A 174 13.05 10.59 1.03
C ALA A 174 13.86 11.88 1.30
N ASP A 175 13.74 12.82 0.37
CA ASP A 175 14.37 14.14 0.44
C ASP A 175 13.76 14.97 1.56
N THR A 176 14.61 15.65 2.33
CA THR A 176 14.22 16.53 3.44
C THR A 176 14.26 18.00 3.06
N SER A 177 14.43 18.35 1.78
CA SER A 177 14.27 19.75 1.34
C SER A 177 12.81 20.16 1.14
N ASP A 178 11.87 19.21 1.08
CA ASP A 178 10.44 19.45 0.83
C ASP A 178 9.60 18.87 1.98
N GLU A 179 9.44 19.65 3.04
CA GLU A 179 8.70 19.26 4.24
C GLU A 179 7.23 18.94 3.92
N ALA A 180 6.57 19.75 3.09
CA ALA A 180 5.16 19.56 2.76
C ALA A 180 4.92 18.17 2.15
N ARG A 181 5.80 17.75 1.24
CA ARG A 181 5.72 16.42 0.62
C ARG A 181 5.92 15.28 1.61
N LEU A 182 6.73 15.46 2.65
CA LEU A 182 6.85 14.48 3.73
C LEU A 182 5.57 14.44 4.57
N ARG A 183 4.99 15.60 4.88
CA ARG A 183 3.73 15.68 5.65
C ARG A 183 2.55 15.02 4.95
N ASP A 184 2.53 15.01 3.62
CA ASP A 184 1.52 14.26 2.84
C ASP A 184 1.51 12.75 3.18
N LEU A 185 2.60 12.21 3.73
CA LEU A 185 2.67 10.81 4.16
C LEU A 185 2.05 10.55 5.54
N GLU A 186 1.83 11.56 6.38
CA GLU A 186 1.39 11.40 7.78
C GLU A 186 0.07 10.62 7.90
N CYS A 187 -0.83 10.78 6.93
CA CYS A 187 -2.12 10.10 6.90
C CYS A 187 -2.08 8.68 6.28
N VAL A 188 -0.99 8.28 5.64
CA VAL A 188 -0.91 7.02 4.90
C VAL A 188 0.23 6.12 5.36
N VAL A 189 1.14 6.63 6.19
CA VAL A 189 2.29 5.88 6.71
C VAL A 189 1.84 4.73 7.60
N ALA A 190 2.45 3.57 7.38
CA ALA A 190 2.24 2.38 8.17
C ALA A 190 2.87 2.54 9.56
N PRO A 191 2.31 1.88 10.60
CA PRO A 191 2.76 2.07 11.98
C PRO A 191 4.27 1.85 12.19
N HIS A 192 4.88 0.87 11.50
CA HIS A 192 6.30 0.56 11.65
C HIS A 192 7.24 1.62 11.07
N LEU A 193 6.72 2.57 10.29
CA LEU A 193 7.49 3.69 9.72
C LEU A 193 7.17 5.04 10.37
N ALA A 194 6.22 5.13 11.29
CA ALA A 194 5.76 6.40 11.87
C ALA A 194 6.92 7.21 12.47
N ASN A 195 7.78 6.58 13.27
CA ASN A 195 8.94 7.24 13.88
C ASN A 195 9.96 7.73 12.85
N LEU A 196 10.14 6.97 11.75
CA LEU A 196 11.04 7.37 10.69
C LEU A 196 10.49 8.59 9.93
N LEU A 197 9.18 8.62 9.67
CA LEU A 197 8.55 9.77 9.05
C LEU A 197 8.68 11.01 9.93
N GLU A 198 8.40 10.88 11.23
CA GLU A 198 8.55 11.97 12.19
C GLU A 198 9.98 12.53 12.17
N ALA A 199 10.99 11.67 12.23
CA ALA A 199 12.39 12.08 12.15
C ALA A 199 12.71 12.81 10.82
N LYS A 200 12.15 12.34 9.69
CA LYS A 200 12.33 12.99 8.38
C LYS A 200 11.69 14.37 8.32
N VAL A 201 10.48 14.53 8.85
CA VAL A 201 9.78 15.82 8.93
C VAL A 201 10.57 16.79 9.82
N GLN A 202 11.03 16.36 11.00
CA GLN A 202 11.84 17.18 11.89
C GLN A 202 13.15 17.63 11.23
N GLN A 203 13.83 16.73 10.50
CA GLN A 203 15.02 17.07 9.73
C GLN A 203 14.74 18.11 8.64
N ALA A 204 13.59 18.02 7.97
CA ALA A 204 13.18 18.98 6.96
C ALA A 204 12.89 20.35 7.55
N SER A 205 12.13 20.42 8.65
CA SER A 205 11.85 21.66 9.36
C SER A 205 13.11 22.36 9.84
N ALA A 206 14.08 21.61 10.37
CA ALA A 206 15.36 22.16 10.82
C ALA A 206 16.19 22.76 9.67
N LYS A 207 16.08 22.23 8.45
CA LYS A 207 16.76 22.81 7.27
C LYS A 207 16.10 24.11 6.82
N SER A 208 14.78 24.16 6.83
CA SER A 208 14.01 25.36 6.43
C SER A 208 14.27 26.57 7.34
N VAL A 209 14.61 26.35 8.62
CA VAL A 209 14.94 27.41 9.58
C VAL A 209 16.36 27.98 9.40
N ASN A 210 17.26 27.22 8.77
CA ASN A 210 18.68 27.59 8.60
C ASN A 210 18.99 28.18 7.21
N LEU A 211 17.96 28.48 6.41
CA LEU A 211 18.04 29.13 5.08
C LEU A 211 17.46 30.55 5.16
#